data_AF-A0A654LZD2-F1
#
_entry.id   AF-A0A654LZD2-F1
#
_cell.length_a   1.000
_cell.length_b   1.000
_cell.length_c   1.000
_cell.angle_alpha   90.00
_cell.angle_beta   90.00
_cell.angle_gamma   90.00
#
_symmetry.space_group_name_H-M   'P 1'
#
loop_
_entity.id
_entity.type
_entity.pdbx_description
1 polymer ?
#
loop_
_entity_poly.entity_id
_entity_poly.type
_entity_poly.pdbx_seq_one_letter_code
_entity_poly.pdbx_strand_id
1 'polypeptide(L)' 'MMSNIMKCKCGTRDIIKAKNNESVEHFMLSKRCPRCGTVGAWKQLSQDEYMWEKAKS' A
#
# COMPACT_ATOMS: atom_id res chain seq x y z
N MET A 1 -12.44 -9.06 6.86
CA MET A 1 -12.42 -7.72 6.22
C MET A 1 -11.14 -7.62 5.42
N MET A 2 -11.20 -7.33 4.12
CA MET A 2 -9.98 -7.16 3.30
C MET A 2 -9.17 -5.97 3.83
N SER A 3 -7.94 -6.22 4.26
CA SER A 3 -7.04 -5.16 4.71
C SER A 3 -6.46 -4.45 3.48
N ASN A 4 -6.90 -3.22 3.27
CA ASN A 4 -6.51 -2.37 2.16
C ASN A 4 -5.20 -1.62 2.48
N ILE A 5 -4.12 -2.34 2.76
CA ILE A 5 -2.82 -1.74 3.14
C ILE A 5 -1.83 -1.95 2.00
N MET A 6 -1.06 -0.92 1.66
CA MET A 6 -0.01 -0.97 0.66
C MET A 6 1.36 -0.60 1.25
N LYS A 7 2.41 -1.24 0.75
CA LYS A 7 3.80 -1.02 1.14
C LYS A 7 4.64 -0.64 -0.07
N CYS A 8 5.35 0.47 0.06
CA CYS A 8 6.33 0.91 -0.92
C CYS A 8 7.66 0.16 -0.72
N LYS A 9 8.44 0.02 -1.80
CA LYS A 9 9.80 -0.58 -1.76
C LYS A 9 10.74 0.02 -0.71
N CYS A 10 10.55 1.29 -0.35
CA CYS A 10 11.35 1.97 0.68
C CYS A 10 10.93 1.64 2.14
N GLY A 11 9.95 0.75 2.32
CA GLY A 11 9.41 0.37 3.62
C GLY A 11 8.27 1.25 4.12
N THR A 12 7.92 2.33 3.42
CA THR A 12 6.75 3.17 3.77
C THR A 12 5.47 2.38 3.57
N ARG A 13 4.54 2.49 4.52
CA ARG A 13 3.23 1.84 4.50
C ARG A 13 2.16 2.92 4.41
N ASP A 14 1.09 2.67 3.65
CA ASP A 14 -0.05 3.58 3.51
C ASP A 14 -1.34 2.77 3.30
N ILE A 15 -2.49 3.38 3.49
CA ILE A 15 -3.81 2.74 3.33
C ILE A 15 -4.32 3.02 1.91
N ILE A 16 -4.76 1.97 1.22
CA ILE A 16 -5.44 2.07 -0.06
C ILE A 16 -6.81 2.70 0.18
N LYS A 17 -7.00 3.90 -0.35
CA LYS A 17 -8.27 4.62 -0.38
C LYS A 17 -8.59 4.98 -1.83
N ALA A 18 -8.79 3.97 -2.66
CA ALA A 18 -9.28 4.17 -4.01
C ALA A 18 -10.62 4.94 -3.96
N LYS A 19 -10.80 5.94 -4.82
CA LYS A 19 -12.08 6.65 -4.93
C LYS A 19 -13.12 5.71 -5.55
N ASN A 20 -14.41 5.94 -5.28
CA ASN A 20 -15.49 5.14 -5.85
C ASN A 20 -15.33 5.03 -7.38
N ASN A 21 -15.33 3.79 -7.89
CA ASN A 21 -15.06 3.34 -9.27
C ASN A 21 -13.60 3.21 -9.74
N GLU A 22 -12.58 3.47 -8.90
CA GLU A 22 -11.19 3.17 -9.25
C GLU A 22 -10.77 1.78 -8.75
N SER A 23 -10.07 0.99 -9.59
CA SER A 23 -9.50 -0.27 -9.14
C SER A 23 -8.28 -0.04 -8.24
N VAL A 24 -8.08 -0.94 -7.30
CA VAL A 24 -6.96 -0.90 -6.35
C VAL A 24 -5.60 -0.86 -7.07
N GLU A 25 -5.46 -1.60 -8.16
CA GLU A 25 -4.25 -1.62 -8.98
C GLU A 25 -3.99 -0.25 -9.63
N HIS A 26 -5.03 0.38 -10.17
CA HIS A 26 -4.91 1.68 -10.83
C HIS A 26 -4.55 2.79 -9.83
N PHE A 27 -5.11 2.71 -8.61
CA PHE A 27 -4.74 3.58 -7.51
C PHE A 27 -3.27 3.41 -7.10
N MET A 28 -2.79 2.17 -7.01
CA MET A 28 -1.39 1.91 -6.68
C MET A 28 -0.43 2.42 -7.75
N LEU A 29 -0.77 2.26 -9.03
CA LEU A 29 0.03 2.77 -10.15
C LEU A 29 0.17 4.29 -10.15
N SER A 30 -0.90 5.02 -9.79
CA SER A 30 -0.90 6.50 -9.78
C SER A 30 -0.35 7.10 -8.49
N LYS A 31 -0.29 6.33 -7.39
CA LYS A 31 0.13 6.83 -6.07
C LYS A 31 1.64 7.07 -6.00
N ARG A 32 2.03 8.27 -5.57
CA ARG A 32 3.41 8.61 -5.19
C ARG A 32 3.69 8.30 -3.72
N CYS A 33 4.82 7.67 -3.45
CA CYS A 33 5.34 7.47 -2.09
C CYS A 33 5.83 8.79 -1.49
N PRO A 34 5.32 9.22 -0.32
CA PRO A 34 5.73 10.47 0.32
C PRO A 34 7.17 10.43 0.87
N ARG A 35 7.74 9.23 1.10
CA ARG A 35 9.08 9.08 1.70
C ARG A 35 10.21 9.03 0.66
N CYS A 36 10.06 8.21 -0.38
CA CYS A 36 11.11 8.02 -1.39
C CYS A 36 10.75 8.60 -2.76
N GLY A 37 9.58 9.23 -2.89
CA GLY A 37 9.13 9.87 -4.12
C GLY A 37 8.78 8.93 -5.27
N THR A 38 8.93 7.61 -5.12
CA THR A 38 8.64 6.62 -6.16
C THR A 38 7.14 6.54 -6.44
N VAL A 39 6.76 6.49 -7.72
CA VAL A 39 5.38 6.36 -8.20
C VAL A 39 5.15 4.92 -8.67
N GLY A 40 3.98 4.36 -8.41
CA GLY A 40 3.58 3.04 -8.94
C GLY A 40 4.25 1.83 -8.30
N ALA A 41 5.25 2.02 -7.42
CA ALA A 41 5.96 0.93 -6.75
C ALA A 41 5.34 0.60 -5.39
N TRP A 42 4.09 0.15 -5.40
CA TRP A 42 3.35 -0.27 -4.21
C TRP A 42 2.99 -1.76 -4.29
N LYS A 43 3.22 -2.48 -3.20
CA LYS A 43 2.79 -3.86 -3.00
C LYS A 43 1.58 -3.86 -2.07
N GLN A 44 0.48 -4.47 -2.49
CA GLN A 44 -0.63 -4.75 -1.58
C GLN A 44 -0.19 -5.74 -0.51
N LEU A 45 -0.47 -5.44 0.76
CA LEU A 45 -0.27 -6.38 1.85
C LEU A 45 -1.60 -7.02 2.21
N SER A 46 -1.59 -8.33 2.42
CA SER A 46 -2.68 -9.02 3.10
C SER A 46 -2.75 -8.59 4.57
N GLN A 47 -3.86 -8.92 5.24
CA GLN A 47 -4.01 -8.67 6.68
C GLN A 47 -2.92 -9.38 7.49
N ASP A 48 -2.61 -10.63 7.12
CA ASP A 48 -1.60 -11.44 7.80
C ASP A 48 -0.18 -10.87 7.58
N GLU A 49 0.14 -10.45 6.35
CA GLU A 49 1.41 -9.79 6.04
C GLU A 49 1.57 -8.50 6.86
N TYR A 50 0.51 -7.69 6.97
CA TYR A 50 0.54 -6.47 7.77
C TYR A 50 0.75 -6.75 9.27
N MET A 51 0.03 -7.73 9.83
CA MET A 51 0.14 -8.08 11.24
C MET A 51 1.53 -8.60 11.59
N TRP A 52 2.12 -9.43 10.71
CA TRP A 52 3.48 -9.93 10.87
C TRP A 52 4.53 -8.82 10.75
N GLU A 53 4.36 -7.90 9.80
CA GLU A 53 5.22 -6.72 9.67
C GLU A 53 5.15 -5.76 10.85
N LYS A 54 3.97 -5.62 11.46
CA LYS A 54 3.77 -4.81 12.66
C LYS A 54 4.43 -5.45 13.88
N ALA A 55 4.37 -6.78 14.00
CA ALA A 55 5.02 -7.51 15.09
C ALA A 55 6.56 -7.50 15.03
N LYS A 56 7.14 -7.15 13.88
CA LYS A 56 8.60 -7.03 13.67
C LYS A 56 9.17 -5.63 13.92
N SER A 57 8.34 -4.61 14.11
CA SER A 57 8.76 -3.22 14.37
C SER A 57 8.79 -2.90 15.85
#